data_AF-A0A793CWB7-F1
#
_entry.id   AF-A0A793CWB7-F1
#
_cell.length_a   1.000
_cell.length_b   1.000
_cell.length_c   1.000
_cell.angle_alpha   90.00
_cell.angle_beta   90.00
_cell.angle_gamma   90.00
#
_symmetry.space_group_name_H-M   'P 1'
#
loop_
_entity.id
_entity.type
_entity.pdbx_description
1 polymer ?
#
loop_
_entity_poly.entity_id
_entity_poly.type
_entity_poly.pdbx_seq_one_letter_code
_entity_poly.pdbx_strand_id
1 'polypeptide(L)'
;MKFSKFSELVNRILSNNHSHRRDMDVTIVVHSPGSIGSTPSVEVQSIHAGFDWDSGKVLIFPAQPLTTLTPEQITDITDSVRKGQSWHAYQEYKKHKEQLEKLSIELDTAKQRIAELEGNRAALAAENARLKAICEDRRTFIMNGVQLGFIKVPTVEIDPALETIRIALSPQKTTPATDTFLDEVKTEARKEGAYFVANRMLAAWEAGFIDDTAKNAADIARMILTSTEFMANAREGDFDRSFSDGVLEDIADQLRKGGKQ
;
A
#
# COMPACT_ATOMS: atom_id res chain seq x y z
N MET A 1 39.28 43.48 -24.45
CA MET A 1 40.76 43.63 -24.37
C MET A 1 41.28 44.08 -25.74
N LYS A 2 42.35 44.88 -25.83
CA LYS A 2 42.96 45.25 -27.13
C LYS A 2 43.77 44.07 -27.69
N PHE A 3 43.88 43.97 -29.02
CA PHE A 3 44.53 42.84 -29.69
C PHE A 3 46.04 42.73 -29.37
N SER A 4 46.76 43.84 -29.21
CA SER A 4 48.18 43.83 -28.81
C SER A 4 48.39 43.11 -27.48
N LYS A 5 47.59 43.47 -26.46
CA LYS A 5 47.62 42.82 -25.15
C LYS A 5 47.18 41.35 -25.21
N PHE A 6 46.23 41.00 -26.07
CA PHE A 6 45.85 39.60 -26.31
C PHE A 6 47.04 38.81 -26.89
N SER A 7 47.72 39.35 -27.91
CA SER A 7 48.89 38.73 -28.53
C SER A 7 50.04 38.53 -27.54
N GLU A 8 50.30 39.51 -26.66
CA GLU A 8 51.30 39.39 -25.59
C GLU A 8 50.97 38.22 -24.64
N LEU A 9 49.70 38.05 -24.26
CA LEU A 9 49.27 36.94 -23.40
C LEU A 9 49.42 35.59 -24.09
N VAL A 10 49.05 35.49 -25.37
CA VAL A 10 49.24 34.27 -26.17
C VAL A 10 50.72 33.92 -26.28
N ASN A 11 51.57 34.89 -26.62
CA ASN A 11 53.02 34.70 -26.73
C ASN A 11 53.64 34.27 -25.39
N ARG A 12 53.15 34.81 -24.26
CA ARG A 12 53.58 34.40 -22.92
C ARG A 12 53.23 32.94 -22.62
N ILE A 13 52.05 32.47 -23.00
CA ILE A 13 51.63 31.07 -22.83
C ILE A 13 52.51 30.13 -23.68
N LEU A 14 52.81 30.53 -24.92
CA LEU A 14 53.67 29.77 -25.82
C LEU A 14 55.14 29.72 -25.36
N SER A 15 55.64 30.77 -24.69
CA SER A 15 57.00 30.85 -24.16
C SER A 15 57.25 30.06 -22.87
N ASN A 16 56.21 29.49 -22.27
CA ASN A 16 56.29 28.83 -20.97
C ASN A 16 56.57 27.32 -21.16
N ASN A 17 57.65 26.79 -20.58
CA ASN A 17 58.17 25.43 -20.85
C ASN A 17 57.18 24.24 -20.71
N HIS A 18 56.00 24.45 -20.12
CA HIS A 18 54.94 23.43 -20.02
C HIS A 18 54.14 23.22 -21.30
N SER A 19 54.15 24.17 -22.26
CA SER A 19 53.40 24.08 -23.51
C SER A 19 54.17 23.36 -24.64
N HIS A 20 55.46 23.07 -24.46
CA HIS A 20 56.29 22.45 -25.51
C HIS A 20 56.06 20.94 -25.74
N ARG A 21 55.18 20.29 -24.98
CA ARG A 21 54.95 18.83 -25.09
C ARG A 21 53.71 18.43 -25.91
N ARG A 22 52.76 19.33 -26.16
CA ARG A 22 51.55 19.08 -26.96
C ARG A 22 51.06 20.38 -27.61
N ASP A 23 50.59 20.30 -28.84
CA ASP A 23 49.85 21.39 -29.47
C ASP A 23 48.58 21.66 -28.67
N MET A 24 48.23 22.92 -28.45
CA MET A 24 47.16 23.33 -27.54
C MET A 24 45.92 23.76 -28.33
N ASP A 25 44.78 23.14 -28.04
CA ASP A 25 43.50 23.56 -28.62
C ASP A 25 43.05 24.91 -28.03
N VAL A 26 42.53 25.79 -28.89
CA VAL A 26 41.91 27.05 -28.48
C VAL A 26 40.42 26.82 -28.30
N THR A 27 39.92 26.98 -27.07
CA THR A 27 38.50 26.79 -26.75
C THR A 27 37.89 28.04 -26.08
N ILE A 28 36.58 28.22 -26.26
CA ILE A 28 35.77 29.24 -25.58
C ILE A 28 35.05 28.57 -24.42
N VAL A 29 35.23 29.10 -23.21
CA VAL A 29 34.58 28.59 -22.00
C VAL A 29 33.06 28.78 -22.09
N VAL A 30 32.31 27.73 -21.81
CA VAL A 30 30.85 27.76 -21.65
C VAL A 30 30.55 28.05 -20.18
N HIS A 31 29.74 29.08 -19.93
CA HIS A 31 29.30 29.35 -18.56
C HIS A 31 28.26 28.31 -18.14
N SER A 32 28.65 27.42 -17.22
CA SER A 32 27.81 26.35 -16.69
C SER A 32 27.81 26.38 -15.15
N PRO A 33 26.89 27.14 -14.53
CA PRO A 33 26.79 27.21 -13.07
C PRO A 33 26.55 25.83 -12.46
N GLY A 34 27.39 25.43 -11.50
CA GLY A 34 27.25 24.14 -10.81
C GLY A 34 27.89 22.93 -11.51
N SER A 35 28.63 23.13 -12.61
CA SER A 35 29.39 22.03 -13.23
C SER A 35 30.51 21.54 -12.31
N ILE A 36 30.65 20.22 -12.13
CA ILE A 36 31.77 19.59 -11.43
C ILE A 36 32.62 18.86 -12.46
N GLY A 37 33.93 19.15 -12.51
CA GLY A 37 34.87 18.52 -13.44
C GLY A 37 35.62 19.53 -14.31
N SER A 38 36.10 19.08 -15.46
CA SER A 38 36.83 19.92 -16.42
C SER A 38 35.99 21.12 -16.88
N THR A 39 36.64 22.26 -17.12
CA THR A 39 35.99 23.49 -17.57
C THR A 39 35.25 23.22 -18.90
N PRO A 40 33.91 23.32 -18.94
CA PRO A 40 33.16 23.11 -20.16
C PRO A 40 33.55 24.19 -21.16
N SER A 41 33.89 23.78 -22.38
CA SER A 41 34.34 24.69 -23.43
C SER A 41 34.00 24.14 -24.80
N VAL A 42 33.94 25.04 -25.79
CA VAL A 42 33.69 24.73 -27.20
C VAL A 42 34.92 25.15 -28.01
N GLU A 43 35.39 24.31 -28.91
CA GLU A 43 36.53 24.61 -29.77
C GLU A 43 36.31 25.83 -30.66
N VAL A 44 37.38 26.58 -30.93
CA VAL A 44 37.40 27.65 -31.91
C VAL A 44 37.61 27.05 -33.30
N GLN A 45 36.63 27.25 -34.18
CA GLN A 45 36.69 26.79 -35.57
C GLN A 45 37.52 27.72 -36.45
N SER A 46 37.38 29.04 -36.27
CA SER A 46 38.12 30.01 -37.07
C SER A 46 38.26 31.38 -36.39
N ILE A 47 39.28 32.13 -36.79
CA ILE A 47 39.56 33.49 -36.31
C ILE A 47 39.78 34.40 -37.53
N HIS A 48 39.06 35.52 -37.60
CA HIS A 48 39.12 36.46 -38.71
C HIS A 48 39.33 37.90 -38.22
N ALA A 49 40.01 38.71 -39.02
CA ALA A 49 39.95 40.16 -38.86
C ALA A 49 38.60 40.67 -39.40
N GLY A 50 37.95 41.56 -38.66
CA GLY A 50 36.70 42.18 -39.09
C GLY A 50 36.90 43.05 -40.32
N PHE A 51 35.91 43.05 -41.21
CA PHE A 51 35.91 43.82 -42.46
C PHE A 51 34.76 44.83 -42.46
N ASP A 52 34.94 45.95 -43.17
CA ASP A 52 33.96 47.04 -43.31
C ASP A 52 33.43 47.54 -41.94
N TRP A 53 32.17 47.25 -41.60
CA TRP A 53 31.50 47.61 -40.35
C TRP A 53 32.13 47.00 -39.09
N ASP A 54 32.94 45.96 -39.24
CA ASP A 54 33.68 45.32 -38.15
C ASP A 54 35.18 45.65 -38.14
N SER A 55 35.61 46.65 -38.93
CA SER A 55 37.00 47.09 -38.97
C SER A 55 37.54 47.41 -37.56
N GLY A 56 38.73 46.88 -37.27
CA GLY A 56 39.38 47.00 -35.96
C GLY A 56 38.96 45.95 -34.92
N LYS A 57 38.09 45.00 -35.28
CA LYS A 57 37.73 43.84 -34.43
C LYS A 57 38.43 42.56 -34.91
N VAL A 58 38.63 41.63 -33.99
CA VAL A 58 39.00 40.25 -34.29
C VAL A 58 37.81 39.38 -33.89
N LEU A 59 37.29 38.62 -34.85
CA LEU A 59 36.12 37.76 -34.70
C LEU A 59 36.58 36.31 -34.51
N ILE A 60 36.10 35.68 -33.44
CA ILE A 60 36.40 34.28 -33.11
C ILE A 60 35.10 33.50 -33.25
N PHE A 61 35.11 32.49 -34.13
CA PHE A 61 33.95 31.66 -34.41
C PHE A 61 34.13 30.29 -33.74
N PRO A 62 33.33 29.97 -32.70
CA PRO A 62 33.32 28.64 -32.11
C PRO A 62 32.65 27.62 -33.05
N ALA A 63 33.00 26.34 -32.90
CA ALA A 63 32.40 25.23 -33.62
C ALA A 63 30.88 25.07 -33.36
N GLN A 64 30.40 25.55 -32.21
CA GLN A 64 28.97 25.67 -31.91
C GLN A 64 28.59 27.14 -31.73
N PRO A 65 27.55 27.66 -32.42
CA PRO A 65 27.13 29.05 -32.30
C PRO A 65 26.71 29.42 -30.87
N LEU A 66 27.16 30.59 -30.41
CA LEU A 66 26.75 31.12 -29.11
C LEU A 66 25.49 31.95 -29.25
N THR A 67 24.52 31.72 -28.37
CA THR A 67 23.28 32.51 -28.30
C THR A 67 23.30 33.36 -27.03
N THR A 68 22.79 34.59 -27.13
CA THR A 68 22.65 35.46 -25.97
C THR A 68 21.37 35.09 -25.21
N LEU A 69 21.50 34.90 -23.90
CA LEU A 69 20.34 34.71 -23.02
C LEU A 69 19.91 36.06 -22.47
N THR A 70 18.59 36.24 -22.36
CA THR A 70 18.02 37.39 -21.65
C THR A 70 18.22 37.24 -20.14
N PRO A 71 18.23 38.34 -19.36
CA PRO A 71 18.32 38.28 -17.90
C PRO A 71 17.25 37.39 -17.27
N GLU A 72 16.02 37.40 -17.81
CA GLU A 72 14.90 36.57 -17.35
C GLU A 72 15.17 35.07 -17.57
N GLN A 73 15.69 34.69 -18.74
CA GLN A 73 16.06 33.30 -19.01
C GLN A 73 17.20 32.83 -18.10
N ILE A 74 18.15 33.71 -17.77
CA ILE A 74 19.25 33.37 -16.84
C ILE A 74 18.69 33.13 -15.42
N THR A 75 17.75 33.96 -14.96
CA THR A 75 17.12 33.77 -13.65
C THR A 75 16.32 32.47 -13.60
N ASP A 76 15.55 32.16 -14.63
CA ASP A 76 14.74 30.94 -14.70
C ASP A 76 15.60 29.67 -14.70
N ILE A 77 16.69 29.66 -15.47
CA ILE A 77 17.65 28.54 -15.49
C ILE A 77 18.30 28.38 -14.12
N THR A 78 18.71 29.48 -13.49
CA THR A 78 19.37 29.46 -12.17
C THR A 78 18.43 28.96 -11.09
N ASP A 79 17.18 29.42 -11.07
CA ASP A 79 16.17 28.98 -10.12
C ASP A 79 15.78 27.52 -10.33
N SER A 80 15.69 27.06 -11.58
CA SER A 80 15.43 25.66 -11.92
C SER A 80 16.56 24.75 -11.43
N VAL A 81 17.83 25.08 -11.74
CA VAL A 81 19.00 24.31 -11.30
C VAL A 81 19.08 24.30 -9.77
N ARG A 82 18.84 25.45 -9.12
CA ARG A 82 18.85 25.54 -7.66
C ARG A 82 17.77 24.70 -7.01
N LYS A 83 16.53 24.72 -7.55
CA LYS A 83 15.44 23.88 -7.05
C LYS A 83 15.79 22.40 -7.22
N GLY A 84 16.21 21.99 -8.42
CA GLY A 84 16.56 20.60 -8.73
C GLY A 84 17.77 20.03 -7.97
N GLN A 85 18.77 20.85 -7.66
CA GLN A 85 19.95 20.42 -6.89
C GLN A 85 19.87 20.74 -5.39
N SER A 86 18.78 21.34 -4.92
CA SER A 86 18.65 21.63 -3.50
C SER A 86 18.51 20.34 -2.69
N TRP A 87 19.10 20.34 -1.49
CA TRP A 87 18.89 19.27 -0.52
C TRP A 87 17.41 19.04 -0.20
N HIS A 88 16.58 20.10 -0.27
CA HIS A 88 15.13 20.01 -0.09
C HIS A 88 14.44 19.21 -1.20
N ALA A 89 14.81 19.40 -2.47
CA ALA A 89 14.28 18.57 -3.56
C ALA A 89 14.70 17.11 -3.43
N TYR A 90 15.91 16.84 -2.94
CA TYR A 90 16.33 15.47 -2.62
C TYR A 90 15.50 14.86 -1.48
N GLN A 91 15.20 15.62 -0.42
CA GLN A 91 14.35 15.17 0.68
C GLN A 91 12.93 14.87 0.20
N GLU A 92 12.35 15.72 -0.65
CA GLU A 92 11.03 15.49 -1.25
C GLU A 92 11.03 14.24 -2.15
N TYR A 93 12.04 14.09 -3.01
CA TYR A 93 12.21 12.90 -3.83
C TYR A 93 12.29 11.63 -2.97
N LYS A 94 13.09 11.66 -1.90
CA LYS A 94 13.22 10.54 -0.97
C LYS A 94 11.88 10.19 -0.33
N LYS A 95 11.14 11.18 0.15
CA LYS A 95 9.81 10.99 0.73
C LYS A 95 8.82 10.39 -0.27
N HIS A 96 8.79 10.90 -1.51
CA HIS A 96 7.93 10.35 -2.55
C HIS A 96 8.31 8.93 -2.94
N LYS A 97 9.61 8.62 -2.98
CA LYS A 97 10.10 7.26 -3.23
C LYS A 97 9.64 6.29 -2.14
N GLU A 98 9.76 6.68 -0.87
CA GLU A 98 9.27 5.88 0.27
C GLU A 98 7.76 5.67 0.19
N GLN A 99 7.00 6.69 -0.20
CA GLN A 99 5.56 6.58 -0.42
C GLN A 99 5.23 5.61 -1.56
N LEU A 100 5.95 5.68 -2.68
CA LEU A 100 5.75 4.78 -3.82
C LEU A 100 6.04 3.32 -3.45
N GLU A 101 7.09 3.08 -2.67
CA GLU A 101 7.42 1.74 -2.17
C GLU A 101 6.32 1.20 -1.27
N LYS A 102 5.83 2.03 -0.33
CA LYS A 102 4.70 1.67 0.53
C LYS A 102 3.43 1.35 -0.27
N LEU A 103 3.06 2.21 -1.21
CA LEU A 103 1.89 1.99 -2.07
C LEU A 103 2.05 0.73 -2.93
N SER A 104 3.27 0.42 -3.41
CA SER A 104 3.53 -0.80 -4.17
C SER A 104 3.25 -2.05 -3.34
N ILE A 105 3.69 -2.08 -2.08
CA ILE A 105 3.45 -3.20 -1.16
C ILE A 105 1.95 -3.34 -0.84
N GLU A 106 1.26 -2.23 -0.59
CA GLU A 106 -0.18 -2.23 -0.33
C GLU A 106 -0.96 -2.74 -1.55
N LEU A 107 -0.55 -2.33 -2.76
CA LEU A 107 -1.17 -2.75 -4.02
C LEU A 107 -0.97 -4.25 -4.28
N ASP A 108 0.22 -4.79 -4.03
CA ASP A 108 0.47 -6.23 -4.18
C ASP A 108 -0.31 -7.05 -3.15
N THR A 109 -0.39 -6.57 -1.91
CA THR A 109 -1.21 -7.19 -0.86
C THR A 109 -2.69 -7.18 -1.23
N ALA A 110 -3.20 -6.05 -1.74
CA ALA A 110 -4.59 -5.93 -2.18
C ALA A 110 -4.89 -6.88 -3.36
N LYS A 111 -3.99 -7.00 -4.33
CA LYS A 111 -4.14 -7.95 -5.45
C LYS A 111 -4.20 -9.41 -4.97
N GLN A 112 -3.34 -9.80 -4.04
CA GLN A 112 -3.37 -11.14 -3.44
C GLN A 112 -4.71 -11.40 -2.75
N ARG A 113 -5.20 -10.43 -1.98
CA ARG A 113 -6.50 -10.54 -1.29
C ARG A 113 -7.66 -10.66 -2.27
N ILE A 114 -7.64 -9.92 -3.38
CA ILE A 114 -8.68 -10.02 -4.42
C ILE A 114 -8.68 -11.42 -5.04
N ALA A 115 -7.51 -11.95 -5.39
CA ALA A 115 -7.41 -13.30 -5.98
C ALA A 115 -7.93 -14.39 -5.04
N GLU A 116 -7.64 -14.29 -3.74
CA GLU A 116 -8.17 -15.19 -2.71
C GLU A 116 -9.71 -15.12 -2.63
N LEU A 117 -10.27 -13.91 -2.55
CA LEU A 117 -11.72 -13.69 -2.49
C LEU A 117 -12.44 -14.20 -3.75
N GLU A 118 -11.83 -14.02 -4.93
CA GLU A 118 -12.35 -14.56 -6.18
C GLU A 118 -12.38 -16.10 -6.17
N GLY A 119 -11.34 -16.74 -5.62
CA GLY A 119 -11.28 -18.19 -5.41
C GLY A 119 -12.40 -18.69 -4.48
N ASN A 120 -12.58 -18.05 -3.32
CA ASN A 120 -13.63 -18.40 -2.37
C ASN A 120 -15.03 -18.21 -2.97
N ARG A 121 -15.25 -17.12 -3.72
CA ARG A 121 -16.51 -16.86 -4.43
C ARG A 121 -16.79 -17.91 -5.49
N ALA A 122 -15.79 -18.34 -6.26
CA ALA A 122 -15.95 -19.40 -7.26
C ALA A 122 -16.32 -20.73 -6.62
N ALA A 123 -15.69 -21.09 -5.49
CA ALA A 123 -16.02 -22.30 -4.74
C ALA A 123 -17.46 -22.29 -4.21
N LEU A 124 -17.88 -21.19 -3.57
CA LEU A 124 -19.25 -21.00 -3.09
C LEU A 124 -20.27 -21.01 -4.24
N ALA A 125 -19.96 -20.40 -5.39
CA ALA A 125 -20.83 -20.41 -6.55
C ALA A 125 -20.99 -21.83 -7.14
N ALA A 126 -19.91 -22.60 -7.22
CA ALA A 126 -19.94 -23.97 -7.70
C ALA A 126 -20.74 -24.89 -6.76
N GLU A 127 -20.56 -24.73 -5.44
CA GLU A 127 -21.34 -25.45 -4.43
C GLU A 127 -22.84 -25.11 -4.53
N ASN A 128 -23.18 -23.82 -4.62
CA ASN A 128 -24.55 -23.36 -4.80
C ASN A 128 -25.20 -23.89 -6.10
N ALA A 129 -24.46 -23.92 -7.21
CA ALA A 129 -24.94 -24.47 -8.47
C ALA A 129 -25.27 -25.97 -8.33
N ARG A 130 -24.41 -26.74 -7.65
CA ARG A 130 -24.64 -28.17 -7.36
C ARG A 130 -25.86 -28.38 -6.47
N LEU A 131 -26.01 -27.58 -5.41
CA LEU A 131 -27.18 -27.66 -4.52
C LEU A 131 -28.47 -27.39 -5.30
N LYS A 132 -28.50 -26.35 -6.14
CA LYS A 132 -29.64 -26.03 -7.00
C LYS A 132 -29.97 -27.17 -7.97
N ALA A 133 -28.96 -27.76 -8.62
CA ALA A 133 -29.16 -28.89 -9.52
C ALA A 133 -29.75 -30.12 -8.80
N ILE A 134 -29.23 -30.47 -7.62
CA ILE A 134 -29.77 -31.57 -6.81
C ILE A 134 -31.22 -31.30 -6.40
N CYS A 135 -31.54 -30.07 -6.01
CA CYS A 135 -32.92 -29.68 -5.70
C CYS A 135 -33.85 -29.80 -6.91
N GLU A 136 -33.38 -29.44 -8.11
CA GLU A 136 -34.12 -29.58 -9.38
C GLU A 136 -34.40 -31.04 -9.72
N ASP A 137 -33.36 -31.89 -9.69
CA ASP A 137 -33.46 -33.32 -9.96
C ASP A 137 -34.47 -33.99 -9.02
N ARG A 138 -34.38 -33.66 -7.73
CA ARG A 138 -35.28 -34.19 -6.70
C ARG A 138 -36.72 -33.71 -6.89
N ARG A 139 -36.92 -32.44 -7.23
CA ARG A 139 -38.26 -31.90 -7.53
C ARG A 139 -38.86 -32.64 -8.72
N THR A 140 -38.09 -32.81 -9.79
CA THR A 140 -38.53 -33.52 -11.00
C THR A 140 -38.91 -34.97 -10.68
N PHE A 141 -38.07 -35.66 -9.90
CA PHE A 141 -38.35 -37.02 -9.44
C PHE A 141 -39.68 -37.12 -8.69
N ILE A 142 -39.94 -36.22 -7.74
CA ILE A 142 -41.19 -36.22 -6.96
C ILE A 142 -42.39 -35.93 -7.85
N MET A 143 -42.31 -34.92 -8.73
CA MET A 143 -43.40 -34.57 -9.63
C MET A 143 -43.78 -35.76 -10.53
N ASN A 144 -42.79 -36.46 -11.08
CA ASN A 144 -43.01 -37.68 -11.86
C ASN A 144 -43.62 -38.80 -11.00
N GLY A 145 -43.13 -39.00 -9.78
CA GLY A 145 -43.67 -40.00 -8.85
C GLY A 145 -45.12 -39.72 -8.46
N VAL A 146 -45.51 -38.45 -8.29
CA VAL A 146 -46.90 -38.03 -8.05
C VAL A 146 -47.75 -38.27 -9.28
N GLN A 147 -47.30 -37.87 -10.47
CA GLN A 147 -48.04 -38.03 -11.72
C GLN A 147 -48.29 -39.50 -12.09
N LEU A 148 -47.33 -40.37 -11.80
CA LEU A 148 -47.43 -41.82 -12.01
C LEU A 148 -48.18 -42.54 -10.87
N GLY A 149 -48.58 -41.84 -9.81
CA GLY A 149 -49.31 -42.40 -8.67
C GLY A 149 -48.46 -43.17 -7.65
N PHE A 150 -47.13 -43.15 -7.77
CA PHE A 150 -46.20 -43.77 -6.83
C PHE A 150 -46.06 -42.98 -5.53
N ILE A 151 -46.28 -41.66 -5.56
CA ILE A 151 -46.23 -40.78 -4.40
C ILE A 151 -47.62 -40.21 -4.17
N LYS A 152 -48.21 -40.50 -3.01
CA LYS A 152 -49.44 -39.83 -2.56
C LYS A 152 -49.10 -38.46 -2.01
N VAL A 153 -49.76 -37.43 -2.52
CA VAL A 153 -49.65 -36.07 -1.99
C VAL A 153 -50.33 -36.02 -0.63
N PRO A 154 -49.61 -35.61 0.43
CA PRO A 154 -50.22 -35.40 1.73
C PRO A 154 -51.36 -34.38 1.66
N THR A 155 -52.52 -34.71 2.22
CA THR A 155 -53.71 -33.84 2.16
C THR A 155 -53.93 -33.00 3.42
N VAL A 156 -53.11 -33.20 4.45
CA VAL A 156 -53.18 -32.47 5.73
C VAL A 156 -51.77 -32.03 6.15
N GLU A 157 -51.65 -30.85 6.75
CA GLU A 157 -50.36 -30.24 7.13
C GLU A 157 -49.53 -31.03 8.16
N ILE A 158 -50.15 -31.98 8.87
CA ILE A 158 -49.54 -32.76 9.94
C ILE A 158 -49.21 -34.20 9.52
N ASP A 159 -49.31 -34.51 8.23
CA ASP A 159 -49.06 -35.86 7.71
C ASP A 159 -47.59 -36.28 7.94
N PRO A 160 -47.32 -37.42 8.61
CA PRO A 160 -45.96 -37.94 8.80
C PRO A 160 -45.17 -38.13 7.48
N ALA A 161 -45.85 -38.29 6.34
CA ALA A 161 -45.24 -38.36 5.03
C ALA A 161 -44.55 -37.04 4.63
N LEU A 162 -45.00 -35.89 5.14
CA LEU A 162 -44.36 -34.58 4.87
C LEU A 162 -42.95 -34.52 5.41
N GLU A 163 -42.70 -35.05 6.61
CA GLU A 163 -41.36 -35.08 7.21
C GLU A 163 -40.45 -36.07 6.48
N THR A 164 -41.00 -37.21 6.06
CA THR A 164 -40.26 -38.19 5.25
C THR A 164 -39.84 -37.60 3.90
N ILE A 165 -40.75 -36.88 3.23
CA ILE A 165 -40.48 -36.16 1.99
C ILE A 165 -39.46 -35.04 2.22
N ARG A 166 -39.58 -34.29 3.32
CA ARG A 166 -38.64 -33.23 3.70
C ARG A 166 -37.22 -33.77 3.87
N ILE A 167 -37.03 -34.84 4.64
CA ILE A 167 -35.72 -35.48 4.85
C ILE A 167 -35.12 -36.00 3.53
N ALA A 168 -35.95 -36.60 2.66
CA ALA A 168 -35.51 -37.07 1.35
C ALA A 168 -35.11 -35.91 0.41
N LEU A 169 -35.75 -34.74 0.56
CA LEU A 169 -35.48 -33.53 -0.21
C LEU A 169 -34.32 -32.68 0.33
N SER A 170 -34.01 -32.77 1.62
CA SER A 170 -32.91 -32.04 2.27
C SER A 170 -31.56 -32.41 1.65
N PRO A 171 -30.73 -31.43 1.24
CA PRO A 171 -29.39 -31.71 0.71
C PRO A 171 -28.62 -32.57 1.72
N GLN A 172 -28.26 -33.80 1.33
CA GLN A 172 -27.51 -34.71 2.20
C GLN A 172 -25.99 -34.56 1.99
N LYS A 173 -25.57 -33.72 1.04
CA LYS A 173 -24.16 -33.45 0.78
C LYS A 173 -23.66 -32.38 1.73
N THR A 174 -22.43 -32.57 2.21
CA THR A 174 -21.67 -31.57 2.95
C THR A 174 -21.49 -30.31 2.11
N THR A 175 -21.44 -29.16 2.78
CA THR A 175 -21.25 -27.82 2.19
C THR A 175 -19.91 -27.23 2.61
N PRO A 176 -18.78 -27.88 2.26
CA PRO A 176 -17.47 -27.52 2.77
C PRO A 176 -17.06 -26.08 2.47
N ALA A 177 -17.44 -25.53 1.29
CA ALA A 177 -17.09 -24.15 0.96
C ALA A 177 -17.86 -23.16 1.84
N THR A 178 -19.14 -23.44 2.10
CA THR A 178 -19.95 -22.66 3.04
C THR A 178 -19.43 -22.80 4.46
N ASP A 179 -19.08 -24.01 4.90
CA ASP A 179 -18.57 -24.28 6.24
C ASP A 179 -17.25 -23.53 6.50
N THR A 180 -16.29 -23.62 5.56
CA THR A 180 -15.04 -22.86 5.62
C THR A 180 -15.29 -21.35 5.67
N PHE A 181 -16.17 -20.82 4.82
CA PHE A 181 -16.51 -19.40 4.84
C PHE A 181 -17.13 -18.97 6.18
N LEU A 182 -18.03 -19.77 6.75
CA LEU A 182 -18.64 -19.48 8.04
C LEU A 182 -17.62 -19.51 9.18
N ASP A 183 -16.67 -20.43 9.14
CA ASP A 183 -15.60 -20.51 10.13
C ASP A 183 -14.64 -19.31 10.06
N GLU A 184 -14.31 -18.85 8.85
CA GLU A 184 -13.56 -17.61 8.63
C GLU A 184 -14.32 -16.40 9.20
N VAL A 185 -15.60 -16.25 8.86
CA VAL A 185 -16.45 -15.14 9.34
C VAL A 185 -16.58 -15.17 10.86
N LYS A 186 -16.81 -16.35 11.46
CA LYS A 186 -16.87 -16.50 12.92
C LYS A 186 -15.53 -16.13 13.56
N THR A 187 -14.42 -16.54 12.95
CA THR A 187 -13.08 -16.23 13.45
C THR A 187 -12.83 -14.72 13.45
N GLU A 188 -13.15 -14.02 12.37
CA GLU A 188 -13.02 -12.55 12.31
C GLU A 188 -13.97 -11.86 13.29
N ALA A 189 -15.23 -12.29 13.38
CA ALA A 189 -16.18 -11.74 14.35
C ALA A 189 -15.71 -11.91 15.80
N ARG A 190 -15.04 -13.02 16.13
CA ARG A 190 -14.43 -13.25 17.45
C ARG A 190 -13.28 -12.26 17.71
N LYS A 191 -12.43 -12.00 16.70
CA LYS A 191 -11.34 -11.00 16.82
C LYS A 191 -11.89 -9.59 17.03
N GLU A 192 -12.90 -9.21 16.25
CA GLU A 192 -13.60 -7.92 16.42
C GLU A 192 -14.22 -7.79 17.81
N GLY A 193 -14.81 -8.87 18.33
CA GLY A 193 -15.31 -8.93 19.71
C GLY A 193 -14.21 -8.66 20.75
N ALA A 194 -13.03 -9.26 20.61
CA ALA A 194 -11.90 -9.00 21.50
C ALA A 194 -11.40 -7.54 21.40
N TYR A 195 -11.33 -6.98 20.19
CA TYR A 195 -10.99 -5.57 20.00
C TYR A 195 -12.00 -4.64 20.67
N PHE A 196 -13.29 -4.94 20.52
CA PHE A 196 -14.36 -4.21 21.17
C PHE A 196 -14.21 -4.23 22.70
N VAL A 197 -13.95 -5.39 23.29
CA VAL A 197 -13.76 -5.54 24.75
C VAL A 197 -12.52 -4.78 25.23
N ALA A 198 -11.37 -4.92 24.55
CA ALA A 198 -10.16 -4.19 24.90
C ALA A 198 -10.38 -2.67 24.86
N ASN A 199 -11.04 -2.17 23.81
CA ASN A 199 -11.35 -0.75 23.65
C ASN A 199 -12.30 -0.25 24.75
N ARG A 200 -13.35 -1.01 25.08
CA ARG A 200 -14.28 -0.66 26.17
C ARG A 200 -13.60 -0.70 27.54
N MET A 201 -12.72 -1.67 27.78
CA MET A 201 -11.94 -1.78 29.01
C MET A 201 -11.02 -0.57 29.20
N LEU A 202 -10.26 -0.19 28.17
CA LEU A 202 -9.39 0.99 28.22
C LEU A 202 -10.18 2.29 28.39
N ALA A 203 -11.34 2.42 27.73
CA ALA A 203 -12.21 3.57 27.90
C ALA A 203 -12.78 3.67 29.33
N ALA A 204 -13.10 2.54 29.97
CA ALA A 204 -13.56 2.50 31.35
C ALA A 204 -12.45 2.93 32.34
N TRP A 205 -11.20 2.54 32.06
CA TRP A 205 -10.03 3.02 32.81
C TRP A 205 -9.81 4.53 32.63
N GLU A 206 -9.82 5.03 31.38
CA GLU A 206 -9.64 6.45 31.07
C GLU A 206 -10.73 7.33 31.74
N ALA A 207 -11.95 6.82 31.83
CA ALA A 207 -13.08 7.48 32.48
C ALA A 207 -13.09 7.34 34.02
N GLY A 208 -12.14 6.59 34.61
CA GLY A 208 -12.01 6.42 36.06
C GLY A 208 -12.98 5.41 36.69
N PHE A 209 -13.66 4.57 35.89
CA PHE A 209 -14.50 3.47 36.41
C PHE A 209 -13.67 2.25 36.86
N ILE A 210 -12.44 2.13 36.35
CA ILE A 210 -11.47 1.10 36.76
C ILE A 210 -10.34 1.81 37.50
N ASP A 211 -10.26 1.62 38.82
CA ASP A 211 -9.20 2.16 39.67
C ASP A 211 -7.99 1.22 39.67
N ASP A 212 -7.17 1.33 38.62
CA ASP A 212 -5.93 0.57 38.47
C ASP A 212 -4.84 1.42 37.79
N THR A 213 -3.60 0.96 37.84
CA THR A 213 -2.46 1.63 37.21
C THR A 213 -2.55 1.56 35.68
N ALA A 214 -2.03 2.58 35.00
CA ALA A 214 -1.92 2.59 33.53
C ALA A 214 -1.18 1.35 32.99
N LYS A 215 -0.20 0.85 33.75
CA LYS A 215 0.55 -0.36 33.39
C LYS A 215 -0.37 -1.58 33.39
N ASN A 216 -1.11 -1.81 34.47
CA ASN A 216 -2.01 -2.97 34.57
C ASN A 216 -3.13 -2.89 33.52
N ALA A 217 -3.71 -1.70 33.30
CA ALA A 217 -4.71 -1.51 32.25
C ALA A 217 -4.16 -1.83 30.85
N ALA A 218 -2.94 -1.38 30.55
CA ALA A 218 -2.27 -1.71 29.29
C ALA A 218 -1.92 -3.20 29.17
N ASP A 219 -1.48 -3.85 30.26
CA ASP A 219 -1.17 -5.27 30.28
C ASP A 219 -2.43 -6.13 30.03
N ILE A 220 -3.56 -5.80 30.67
CA ILE A 220 -4.85 -6.47 30.44
C ILE A 220 -5.33 -6.27 29.00
N ALA A 221 -5.29 -5.03 28.50
CA ALA A 221 -5.69 -4.74 27.12
C ALA A 221 -4.82 -5.50 26.11
N ARG A 222 -3.50 -5.50 26.30
CA ARG A 222 -2.58 -6.30 25.47
C ARG A 222 -2.90 -7.78 25.54
N MET A 223 -3.17 -8.33 26.73
CA MET A 223 -3.55 -9.73 26.89
C MET A 223 -4.81 -10.08 26.08
N ILE A 224 -5.84 -9.23 26.13
CA ILE A 224 -7.07 -9.40 25.33
C ILE A 224 -6.76 -9.34 23.84
N LEU A 225 -5.97 -8.36 23.39
CA LEU A 225 -5.61 -8.21 21.98
C LEU A 225 -4.78 -9.41 21.49
N THR A 226 -3.78 -9.84 22.24
CA THR A 226 -2.94 -11.01 21.91
C THR A 226 -3.73 -12.32 21.95
N SER A 227 -4.82 -12.41 22.71
CA SER A 227 -5.69 -13.60 22.69
C SER A 227 -6.25 -13.91 21.30
N THR A 228 -6.35 -12.90 20.41
CA THR A 228 -6.81 -13.08 19.03
C THR A 228 -5.90 -13.99 18.20
N GLU A 229 -4.62 -14.11 18.57
CA GLU A 229 -3.64 -14.98 17.92
C GLU A 229 -3.90 -16.47 18.21
N PHE A 230 -4.65 -16.79 19.27
CA PHE A 230 -4.91 -18.16 19.72
C PHE A 230 -6.32 -18.66 19.37
N MET A 231 -7.17 -17.81 18.77
CA MET A 231 -8.58 -18.12 18.51
C MET A 231 -8.80 -19.31 17.56
N ALA A 232 -7.84 -19.61 16.69
CA ALA A 232 -7.92 -20.77 15.79
C ALA A 232 -7.87 -22.12 16.54
N ASN A 233 -7.31 -22.14 17.76
CA ASN A 233 -7.17 -23.33 18.59
C ASN A 233 -8.01 -23.27 19.88
N ALA A 234 -8.99 -22.37 19.94
CA ALA A 234 -9.87 -22.22 21.10
C ALA A 234 -10.74 -23.47 21.31
N ARG A 235 -10.99 -23.82 22.58
CA ARG A 235 -11.78 -24.99 22.95
C ARG A 235 -13.28 -24.73 22.74
N GLU A 236 -14.03 -25.80 22.56
CA GLU A 236 -15.49 -25.79 22.49
C GLU A 236 -16.06 -25.40 23.88
N GLY A 237 -16.23 -24.09 24.10
CA GLY A 237 -16.65 -23.50 25.37
C GLY A 237 -16.01 -22.13 25.65
N ASP A 238 -14.85 -21.84 25.06
CA ASP A 238 -14.14 -20.56 25.26
C ASP A 238 -14.92 -19.32 24.77
N PHE A 239 -15.97 -19.54 23.98
CA PHE A 239 -16.84 -18.50 23.43
C PHE A 239 -18.22 -18.45 24.07
N ASP A 240 -18.51 -19.32 25.04
CA ASP A 240 -19.76 -19.26 25.78
C ASP A 240 -19.62 -18.35 27.01
N ARG A 241 -20.78 -18.02 27.60
CA ARG A 241 -20.88 -17.09 28.72
C ARG A 241 -20.80 -17.76 30.09
N SER A 242 -20.65 -19.08 30.16
CA SER A 242 -20.78 -19.85 31.40
C SER A 242 -19.78 -19.42 32.47
N PHE A 243 -18.52 -19.19 32.10
CA PHE A 243 -17.50 -18.71 33.03
C PHE A 243 -17.84 -17.31 33.57
N SER A 244 -18.20 -16.38 32.68
CA SER A 244 -18.55 -15.02 33.07
C SER A 244 -19.81 -14.98 33.95
N ASP A 245 -20.84 -15.75 33.61
CA ASP A 245 -22.08 -15.82 34.38
C ASP A 245 -21.81 -16.40 35.78
N GLY A 246 -20.95 -17.42 35.90
CA GLY A 246 -20.55 -17.98 37.19
C GLY A 246 -19.83 -16.95 38.07
N VAL A 247 -18.85 -16.22 37.52
CA VAL A 247 -18.15 -15.16 38.27
C VAL A 247 -19.11 -14.03 38.70
N LEU A 248 -20.05 -13.65 37.83
CA LEU A 248 -21.05 -12.63 38.16
C LEU A 248 -22.01 -13.09 39.25
N GLU A 249 -22.40 -14.37 39.24
CA GLU A 249 -23.21 -14.98 40.29
C GLU A 249 -22.47 -14.97 41.64
N ASP A 250 -21.19 -15.36 41.65
CA ASP A 250 -20.34 -15.32 42.85
C ASP A 250 -20.22 -13.90 43.43
N ILE A 251 -20.01 -12.89 42.57
CA ILE A 251 -19.97 -11.48 42.98
C ILE A 251 -21.32 -11.05 43.57
N ALA A 252 -22.44 -11.39 42.93
CA ALA A 252 -23.77 -11.09 43.43
C ALA A 252 -24.01 -11.72 44.81
N ASP A 253 -23.51 -12.94 45.02
CA ASP A 253 -23.54 -13.64 46.29
C ASP A 253 -22.75 -12.95 47.40
N GLN A 254 -21.55 -12.48 47.09
CA GLN A 254 -20.71 -11.73 48.03
C GLN A 254 -21.37 -10.42 48.46
N LEU A 255 -21.97 -9.70 47.50
CA LEU A 255 -22.72 -8.47 47.78
C LEU A 255 -23.95 -8.73 48.66
N ARG A 256 -24.68 -9.83 48.44
CA ARG A 256 -25.81 -10.23 49.32
C ARG A 256 -25.38 -10.53 50.75
N LYS A 257 -24.18 -11.07 50.95
CA LYS A 257 -23.62 -11.44 52.26
C LYS A 257 -22.93 -10.27 52.98
N GLY A 258 -22.98 -9.05 52.44
CA GLY A 258 -22.39 -7.85 53.04
C GLY A 258 -20.87 -7.75 52.87
N GLY A 259 -20.29 -8.41 51.86
CA GLY A 259 -18.90 -8.21 51.49
C GLY A 259 -18.62 -6.75 51.15
N LYS A 260 -17.68 -6.12 51.87
CA LYS A 260 -17.20 -4.77 51.53
C LYS A 260 -16.34 -4.84 50.26
N GLN A 261 -16.55 -3.87 49.35
CA GLN A 261 -15.61 -3.54 48.27
C GLN A 261 -14.22 -3.24 48.81
#